data_AF-A0A3M9ZE73-F1
#
_entry.id   AF-A0A3M9ZE73-F1
#
_cell.length_a   1.000
_cell.length_b   1.000
_cell.length_c   1.000
_cell.angle_alpha   90.00
_cell.angle_beta   90.00
_cell.angle_gamma   90.00
#
_symmetry.space_group_name_H-M   'P 1'
#
loop_
_entity.id
_entity.type
_entity.pdbx_description
1 polymer ?
#
loop_
_entity_poly.entity_id
_entity_poly.type
_entity_poly.pdbx_seq_one_letter_code
_entity_poly.pdbx_strand_id
1 'polypeptide(L)'
;MDWRLGALHFMRHLIDGDCPIDHYQWAMQAGVTHCVDKSWTRIYNPEQVAVDRCDPEGQFIKRWVPEVADLPPELLGSPPRVSNYPAPILNYRQARQRRVKQLEQQRQSFRQQQNILPYIARMPDSLAPFGSERFASEIGWALSPHLDLFPAAIDLDQLDLEAAKMLRTWFVAHVEIKPHPTTKRQSKRRPKKQADGFIQLSLLS
;
A
#
# COMPACT_ATOMS: atom_id res chain seq x y z
N MET A 1 11.35 -7.96 -0.92
CA MET A 1 12.24 -6.80 -0.79
C MET A 1 11.88 -6.09 0.51
N ASP A 2 12.87 -5.58 1.23
CA ASP A 2 12.65 -4.78 2.42
C ASP A 2 12.13 -3.39 2.01
N TRP A 3 11.06 -2.91 2.64
CA TRP A 3 10.43 -1.63 2.32
C TRP A 3 11.34 -0.44 2.67
N ARG A 4 12.24 -0.61 3.65
CA ARG A 4 13.17 0.44 4.09
C ARG A 4 14.12 0.87 2.97
N LEU A 5 14.41 -0.02 2.02
CA LEU A 5 15.21 0.31 0.83
C LEU A 5 14.49 1.30 -0.08
N GLY A 6 13.16 1.17 -0.21
CA GLY A 6 12.32 2.10 -0.97
C GLY A 6 12.23 3.46 -0.29
N ALA A 7 11.98 3.48 1.02
CA ALA A 7 11.93 4.71 1.83
C ALA A 7 13.25 5.51 1.73
N LEU A 8 14.39 4.83 1.92
CA LEU A 8 15.70 5.47 1.78
C LEU A 8 15.97 5.99 0.36
N HIS A 9 15.44 5.33 -0.68
CA HIS A 9 15.53 5.85 -2.04
C HIS A 9 14.71 7.13 -2.20
N PHE A 10 13.48 7.15 -1.70
CA PHE A 10 12.58 8.32 -1.78
C PHE A 10 13.14 9.52 -1.02
N MET A 11 13.61 9.30 0.22
CA MET A 11 14.27 10.34 1.03
C MET A 11 15.48 11.00 0.34
N ARG A 12 16.12 10.32 -0.61
CA ARG A 12 17.26 10.86 -1.37
C ARG A 12 16.86 11.65 -2.62
N HIS A 13 15.66 11.44 -3.16
CA HIS A 13 15.28 11.95 -4.48
C HIS A 13 14.03 12.84 -4.46
N LEU A 14 13.16 12.71 -3.46
CA LEU A 14 11.98 13.56 -3.35
C LEU A 14 12.34 14.93 -2.77
N ILE A 15 11.64 15.96 -3.28
CA ILE A 15 11.84 17.36 -2.87
C ILE A 15 11.25 17.62 -1.48
N ASP A 16 10.14 16.97 -1.12
CA ASP A 16 9.46 17.12 0.16
C ASP A 16 10.16 16.35 1.29
N GLY A 17 10.61 15.11 1.04
CA GLY A 17 11.59 14.40 1.88
C GLY A 17 11.25 14.32 3.37
N ASP A 18 9.97 14.29 3.74
CA ASP A 18 9.53 14.22 5.14
C ASP A 18 9.64 12.78 5.66
N CYS A 19 10.55 12.57 6.62
CA CYS A 19 10.86 11.23 7.13
C CYS A 19 9.65 10.53 7.79
N PRO A 20 8.92 11.15 8.74
CA PRO A 20 7.68 10.58 9.28
C PRO A 20 6.68 10.16 8.21
N ILE A 21 6.43 11.02 7.22
CA ILE A 21 5.44 10.75 6.16
C ILE A 21 5.93 9.60 5.26
N ASP A 22 7.16 9.68 4.75
CA ASP A 22 7.71 8.70 3.82
C ASP A 22 7.76 7.29 4.45
N HIS A 23 8.37 7.15 5.62
CA HIS A 23 8.55 5.85 6.25
C HIS A 23 7.22 5.22 6.66
N TYR A 24 6.26 6.01 7.14
CA TYR A 24 4.95 5.49 7.49
C TYR A 24 4.19 5.02 6.24
N GLN A 25 4.20 5.78 5.15
CA GLN A 25 3.56 5.40 3.89
C GLN A 25 4.18 4.12 3.31
N TRP A 26 5.51 4.00 3.32
CA TRP A 26 6.19 2.77 2.88
C TRP A 26 5.86 1.56 3.76
N ALA A 27 5.88 1.71 5.08
CA ALA A 27 5.50 0.64 6.00
C ALA A 27 4.05 0.18 5.79
N MET A 28 3.14 1.13 5.56
CA MET A 28 1.74 0.83 5.27
C MET A 28 1.56 0.09 3.95
N GLN A 29 2.18 0.57 2.86
CA GLN A 29 2.06 -0.08 1.55
C GLN A 29 2.78 -1.43 1.47
N ALA A 30 3.79 -1.65 2.31
CA ALA A 30 4.42 -2.95 2.50
C ALA A 30 3.55 -3.93 3.31
N GLY A 31 2.46 -3.46 3.94
CA GLY A 31 1.55 -4.24 4.75
C GLY A 31 2.05 -4.51 6.18
N VAL A 32 3.02 -3.73 6.66
CA VAL A 32 3.58 -3.86 8.02
C VAL A 32 2.58 -3.38 9.07
N THR A 33 1.85 -2.30 8.77
CA THR A 33 0.91 -1.68 9.73
C THR A 33 -0.43 -2.41 9.85
N HIS A 34 -0.81 -3.22 8.85
CA HIS A 34 -2.12 -3.89 8.77
C HIS A 34 -1.97 -5.36 8.33
N CYS A 35 -1.21 -6.14 9.08
CA CYS A 35 -0.90 -7.53 8.70
C CYS A 35 -2.11 -8.49 8.84
N VAL A 36 -3.09 -8.17 9.70
CA VAL A 36 -4.19 -9.08 10.08
C VAL A 36 -5.43 -8.95 9.18
N ASP A 37 -5.67 -7.77 8.60
CA ASP A 37 -6.82 -7.49 7.75
C ASP A 37 -6.49 -7.70 6.26
N LYS A 38 -7.39 -8.40 5.54
CA LYS A 38 -7.30 -8.58 4.09
C LYS A 38 -7.65 -7.29 3.32
N SER A 39 -8.52 -6.44 3.87
CA SER A 39 -9.07 -5.26 3.18
C SER A 39 -8.00 -4.22 2.84
N TRP A 40 -6.92 -4.17 3.63
CA TRP A 40 -5.84 -3.18 3.51
C TRP A 40 -4.70 -3.59 2.58
N THR A 41 -4.66 -4.85 2.11
CA THR A 41 -3.61 -5.29 1.19
C THR A 41 -4.00 -5.01 -0.25
N ARG A 42 -3.30 -4.04 -0.86
CA ARG A 42 -3.47 -3.70 -2.27
C ARG A 42 -2.26 -4.16 -3.08
N ILE A 43 -2.50 -4.95 -4.12
CA ILE A 43 -1.49 -5.35 -5.09
C ILE A 43 -1.95 -4.86 -6.45
N TYR A 44 -1.24 -3.86 -6.99
CA TYR A 44 -1.57 -3.19 -8.24
C TYR A 44 -0.98 -3.92 -9.44
N ASN A 45 -1.71 -3.94 -10.55
CA ASN A 45 -1.17 -4.36 -11.84
C ASN A 45 -0.61 -3.13 -12.57
N PRO A 46 0.70 -3.05 -12.84
CA PRO A 46 1.29 -1.92 -13.57
C PRO A 46 0.99 -1.93 -15.08
N GLU A 47 0.38 -3.00 -15.60
CA GLU A 47 0.04 -3.16 -17.02
C GLU A 47 -1.23 -2.37 -17.40
N GLN A 48 -1.99 -2.85 -18.39
CA GLN A 48 -3.14 -2.20 -19.04
C GLN A 48 -4.09 -1.47 -18.07
N VAL A 49 -4.38 -2.06 -16.91
CA VAL A 49 -5.30 -1.46 -15.94
C VAL A 49 -4.79 -0.12 -15.40
N ALA A 50 -3.47 0.03 -15.21
CA ALA A 50 -2.88 1.28 -14.77
C ALA A 50 -2.89 2.32 -15.90
N VAL A 51 -2.57 1.91 -17.14
CA VAL A 51 -2.59 2.78 -18.32
C VAL A 51 -4.01 3.30 -18.58
N ASP A 52 -5.00 2.41 -18.69
CA ASP A 52 -6.40 2.77 -18.97
C ASP A 52 -6.99 3.70 -17.91
N ARG A 53 -6.50 3.63 -16.66
CA ARG A 53 -7.02 4.41 -15.53
C ARG A 53 -6.30 5.74 -15.35
N CYS A 54 -4.99 5.77 -15.57
CA CYS A 54 -4.14 6.90 -15.17
C CYS A 54 -3.49 7.64 -16.36
N ASP A 55 -3.26 6.95 -17.49
CA ASP A 55 -2.60 7.54 -18.66
C ASP A 55 -3.15 6.95 -19.98
N PRO A 56 -4.46 7.15 -20.32
CA PRO A 56 -5.09 6.49 -21.47
C PRO A 56 -4.46 6.87 -22.82
N GLU A 57 -3.89 8.07 -22.91
CA GLU A 57 -3.21 8.56 -24.11
C GLU A 57 -1.70 8.29 -24.10
N GLY A 58 -1.16 7.73 -23.01
CA GLY A 58 0.25 7.43 -22.88
C GLY A 58 1.16 8.65 -22.74
N GLN A 59 0.63 9.84 -22.47
CA GLN A 59 1.40 11.08 -22.47
C GLN A 59 2.50 11.05 -21.39
N PHE A 60 2.18 10.52 -20.20
CA PHE A 60 3.14 10.42 -19.11
C PHE A 60 4.23 9.41 -19.43
N ILE A 61 3.84 8.22 -19.90
CA ILE A 61 4.80 7.15 -20.24
C ILE A 61 5.75 7.62 -21.34
N LYS A 62 5.23 8.19 -22.43
CA LYS A 62 6.05 8.66 -23.57
C LYS A 62 7.03 9.76 -23.18
N ARG A 63 6.66 10.60 -22.20
CA ARG A 63 7.53 11.66 -21.69
C ARG A 63 8.72 11.13 -20.89
N TRP A 64 8.52 10.10 -20.08
CA TRP A 64 9.53 9.59 -19.14
C TRP A 64 10.25 8.32 -19.61
N VAL A 65 9.73 7.66 -20.65
CA VAL A 65 10.27 6.44 -21.26
C VAL A 65 10.37 6.70 -22.77
N PRO A 66 11.39 7.45 -23.23
CA PRO A 66 11.47 7.91 -24.62
C PRO A 66 11.60 6.76 -25.63
N GLU A 67 12.11 5.60 -25.23
CA GLU A 67 12.23 4.42 -26.10
C GLU A 67 10.87 3.84 -26.54
N VAL A 68 9.75 4.28 -25.94
CA VAL A 68 8.38 3.89 -26.33
C VAL A 68 7.55 5.06 -26.87
N ALA A 69 8.16 6.24 -27.08
CA ALA A 69 7.45 7.46 -27.45
C ALA A 69 6.61 7.32 -28.73
N ASP A 70 7.15 6.60 -29.72
CA ASP A 70 6.54 6.40 -31.04
C ASP A 70 5.45 5.31 -31.05
N LEU A 71 5.27 4.59 -29.93
CA LEU A 71 4.26 3.54 -29.88
C LEU A 71 2.84 4.13 -29.75
N PRO A 72 1.85 3.53 -30.42
CA PRO A 72 0.46 3.86 -30.20
C PRO A 72 0.04 3.52 -28.74
N PRO A 73 -0.81 4.34 -28.09
CA PRO A 73 -1.17 4.18 -26.67
C PRO A 73 -1.70 2.79 -26.31
N GLU A 74 -2.38 2.13 -27.25
CA GLU A 74 -2.94 0.79 -27.09
C GLU A 74 -1.88 -0.29 -26.81
N LEU A 75 -0.62 -0.03 -27.18
CA LEU A 75 0.49 -0.95 -26.93
C LEU A 75 1.20 -0.71 -25.60
N LEU A 76 0.93 0.42 -24.91
CA LEU A 76 1.63 0.79 -23.67
C LEU A 76 1.12 0.03 -22.44
N GLY A 77 -0.05 -0.62 -22.52
CA GLY A 77 -0.59 -1.45 -21.44
C GLY A 77 0.08 -2.81 -21.28
N SER A 78 1.14 -3.09 -22.04
CA SER A 78 2.01 -4.25 -21.81
C SER A 78 3.46 -3.90 -22.15
N PRO A 79 4.44 -4.61 -21.58
CA PRO A 79 5.85 -4.38 -21.91
C PRO A 79 6.09 -4.50 -23.42
N PRO A 80 6.51 -3.42 -24.11
CA PRO A 80 6.66 -3.45 -25.56
C PRO A 80 7.88 -4.26 -25.97
N ARG A 81 7.80 -4.86 -27.16
CA ARG A 81 8.89 -5.64 -27.76
C ARG A 81 9.75 -4.75 -28.66
N VAL A 82 10.37 -3.73 -28.09
CA VAL A 82 11.33 -2.85 -28.79
C VAL A 82 12.74 -3.17 -28.33
N SER A 83 13.73 -3.04 -29.22
CA SER A 83 15.12 -3.49 -28.97
C SER A 83 15.79 -2.81 -27.78
N ASN A 84 15.39 -1.56 -27.48
CA ASN A 84 15.99 -0.75 -26.42
C ASN A 84 15.18 -0.75 -25.11
N TYR A 85 14.14 -1.58 -25.00
CA TYR A 85 13.34 -1.69 -23.79
C TYR A 85 13.61 -3.03 -23.07
N PRO A 86 13.87 -3.03 -21.76
CA PRO A 86 14.23 -4.24 -21.04
C PRO A 86 13.07 -5.23 -20.97
N ALA A 87 13.41 -6.52 -20.97
CA ALA A 87 12.43 -7.56 -20.68
C ALA A 87 11.88 -7.41 -19.25
N PRO A 88 10.62 -7.79 -18.99
CA PRO A 88 10.04 -7.72 -17.65
C PRO A 88 10.85 -8.49 -16.62
N ILE A 89 11.17 -7.85 -15.50
CA ILE A 89 11.97 -8.44 -14.40
C ILE A 89 11.24 -9.63 -13.75
N LEU A 90 9.91 -9.68 -13.82
CA LEU A 90 9.10 -10.77 -13.29
C LEU A 90 7.83 -11.00 -14.11
N ASN A 91 7.27 -12.21 -14.00
CA ASN A 91 5.91 -12.50 -14.46
C ASN A 91 4.91 -12.02 -13.39
N TYR A 92 4.17 -10.95 -13.68
CA TYR A 92 3.25 -10.32 -12.71
C TYR A 92 2.19 -11.29 -12.18
N ARG A 93 1.54 -12.06 -13.07
CA ARG A 93 0.47 -12.99 -12.69
C ARG A 93 0.98 -14.04 -11.68
N GLN A 94 2.11 -14.66 -11.98
CA GLN A 94 2.71 -15.66 -11.10
C GLN A 94 3.24 -15.05 -9.79
N ALA A 95 3.90 -13.88 -9.85
CA ALA A 95 4.39 -13.18 -8.68
C ALA A 95 3.26 -12.76 -7.74
N ARG A 96 2.17 -12.22 -8.29
CA ARG A 96 0.96 -11.86 -7.54
C ARG A 96 0.35 -13.07 -6.86
N GLN A 97 0.15 -14.17 -7.59
CA GLN A 97 -0.42 -15.40 -7.01
C GLN A 97 0.42 -15.92 -5.84
N ARG A 98 1.76 -15.98 -6.01
CA ARG A 98 2.68 -16.36 -4.94
C ARG A 98 2.57 -15.42 -3.74
N ARG A 99 2.56 -14.10 -3.97
CA ARG A 99 2.48 -13.12 -2.89
C ARG A 99 1.16 -13.17 -2.13
N VAL A 100 0.04 -13.30 -2.82
CA VAL A 100 -1.28 -13.47 -2.19
C VAL A 100 -1.30 -14.71 -1.31
N LYS A 101 -0.84 -15.86 -1.82
CA LYS A 101 -0.76 -17.10 -1.05
C LYS A 101 0.10 -16.95 0.21
N GLN A 102 1.28 -16.33 0.08
CA GLN A 102 2.16 -16.07 1.22
C GLN A 102 1.50 -15.18 2.29
N LEU A 103 0.84 -14.10 1.87
CA LEU A 103 0.13 -13.20 2.79
C LEU A 103 -1.03 -13.91 3.50
N GLU A 104 -1.77 -14.77 2.80
CA GLU A 104 -2.83 -15.56 3.42
C GLU A 104 -2.29 -16.58 4.43
N GLN A 105 -1.17 -17.24 4.14
CA GLN A 105 -0.50 -18.15 5.07
C GLN A 105 -0.02 -17.41 6.32
N GLN A 106 0.63 -16.24 6.16
CA GLN A 106 1.08 -15.42 7.28
C GLN A 106 -0.10 -14.99 8.17
N ARG A 107 -1.22 -14.58 7.57
CA ARG A 107 -2.45 -14.24 8.33
C ARG A 107 -3.03 -15.43 9.06
N GLN A 108 -3.11 -16.60 8.41
CA GLN A 108 -3.65 -17.81 9.03
C GLN A 108 -2.79 -18.24 10.22
N SER A 109 -1.46 -18.23 10.05
CA SER A 109 -0.51 -18.53 11.11
C SER A 109 -0.70 -17.59 12.29
N PHE A 110 -0.78 -16.28 12.06
CA PHE A 110 -1.01 -15.29 13.12
C PHE A 110 -2.38 -15.47 13.81
N ARG A 111 -3.46 -15.71 13.06
CA ARG A 111 -4.80 -15.92 13.61
C ARG A 111 -4.90 -17.13 14.54
N GLN A 112 -4.10 -18.16 14.30
CA GLN A 112 -4.06 -19.38 15.10
C GLN A 112 -3.18 -19.25 16.35
N GLN A 113 -2.35 -18.21 16.46
CA GLN A 113 -1.55 -17.98 17.66
C GLN A 113 -2.44 -17.61 18.84
N GLN A 114 -2.25 -18.32 19.95
CA GLN A 114 -2.86 -17.96 21.24
C GLN A 114 -2.05 -16.86 21.93
N ASN A 115 -0.71 -16.95 21.86
CA ASN A 115 0.20 -15.94 22.36
C ASN A 115 0.64 -15.02 21.22
N ILE A 116 0.21 -13.76 21.25
CA ILE A 116 0.59 -12.77 20.25
C ILE A 116 1.78 -11.90 20.66
N LEU A 117 2.24 -11.96 21.92
CA LEU A 117 3.31 -11.09 22.44
C LEU A 117 4.58 -11.09 21.58
N PRO A 118 5.06 -12.24 21.05
CA PRO A 118 6.24 -12.25 20.17
C PRO A 118 6.07 -11.49 18.85
N TYR A 119 4.83 -11.17 18.47
CA TYR A 119 4.47 -10.52 17.21
C TYR A 119 4.08 -9.05 17.38
N ILE A 120 3.98 -8.57 18.62
CA ILE A 120 3.71 -7.15 18.91
C ILE A 120 5.02 -6.39 18.87
N ALA A 121 5.04 -5.26 18.16
CA ALA A 121 6.19 -4.36 18.19
C ALA A 121 6.30 -3.74 19.59
N ARG A 122 7.43 -3.94 20.26
CA ARG A 122 7.74 -3.26 21.51
C ARG A 122 8.05 -1.78 21.24
N MET A 123 7.79 -0.94 22.23
CA MET A 123 8.29 0.43 22.21
C MET A 123 9.82 0.38 22.12
N PRO A 124 10.45 1.14 21.21
CA PRO A 124 11.91 1.16 21.13
C PRO A 124 12.49 1.86 22.36
N ASP A 125 13.71 1.49 22.74
CA ASP A 125 14.43 2.12 23.86
C ASP A 125 14.66 3.62 23.64
N SER A 126 14.66 4.06 22.38
CA SER A 126 14.73 5.46 21.99
C SER A 126 13.58 5.81 21.05
N LEU A 127 12.83 6.86 21.42
CA LEU A 127 11.77 7.44 20.59
C LEU A 127 12.31 8.53 19.64
N ALA A 128 13.62 8.79 19.65
CA ALA A 128 14.22 9.77 18.77
C ALA A 128 13.96 9.37 17.31
N PRO A 129 13.35 10.25 16.49
CA PRO A 129 13.12 9.95 15.09
C PRO A 129 14.45 9.86 14.34
N PHE A 130 14.42 9.13 13.22
CA PHE A 130 15.55 9.10 12.28
C PHE A 130 15.88 10.53 11.81
N GLY A 131 17.16 10.91 11.79
CA GLY A 131 17.59 12.24 11.38
C GLY A 131 17.52 13.31 12.48
N SER A 132 17.17 12.91 13.71
CA SER A 132 17.05 13.81 14.88
C SER A 132 18.32 14.59 15.19
N GLU A 133 19.49 14.07 14.80
CA GLU A 133 20.79 14.75 14.88
C GLU A 133 20.86 16.05 14.08
N ARG A 134 20.02 16.22 13.05
CA ARG A 134 19.98 17.44 12.22
C ARG A 134 19.04 18.51 12.77
N PHE A 135 18.08 18.12 13.62
CA PHE A 135 17.01 18.97 14.12
C PHE A 135 16.82 18.78 15.64
N ALA A 136 17.92 18.82 16.39
CA ALA A 136 17.93 18.50 17.82
C ALA A 136 17.03 19.41 18.68
N SER A 137 16.69 20.62 18.20
CA SER A 137 15.78 21.54 18.89
C SER A 137 14.31 21.10 18.88
N GLU A 138 13.91 20.23 17.95
CA GLU A 138 12.50 19.86 17.74
C GLU A 138 12.10 18.53 18.40
N ILE A 139 13.08 17.81 18.96
CA ILE A 139 12.90 16.45 19.51
C ILE A 139 12.81 16.42 21.03
N GLY A 140 12.62 17.56 21.70
CA GLY A 140 12.59 17.64 23.17
C GLY A 140 11.57 16.69 23.81
N TRP A 141 10.44 16.44 23.12
CA TRP A 141 9.43 15.48 23.55
C TRP A 141 9.92 14.02 23.54
N ALA A 142 10.79 13.64 22.59
CA ALA A 142 11.30 12.28 22.43
C ALA A 142 12.44 11.95 23.41
N LEU A 143 13.08 12.97 23.97
CA LEU A 143 14.13 12.85 24.99
C LEU A 143 13.57 12.79 26.41
N SER A 144 12.26 12.97 26.57
CA SER A 144 11.62 12.96 27.88
C SER A 144 11.58 11.53 28.44
N PRO A 145 12.13 11.26 29.64
CA PRO A 145 12.30 9.91 30.17
C PRO A 145 10.99 9.25 30.59
N HIS A 146 9.95 10.03 30.86
CA HIS A 146 8.63 9.55 31.22
C HIS A 146 7.58 10.31 30.40
N LEU A 147 7.01 9.60 29.41
CA LEU A 147 5.81 10.06 28.74
C LEU A 147 4.61 9.68 29.61
N ASP A 148 3.89 10.69 30.09
CA ASP A 148 2.62 10.48 30.80
C ASP A 148 1.53 10.15 29.77
N LEU A 149 1.57 8.91 29.28
CA LEU A 149 0.65 8.41 28.26
C LEU A 149 -0.72 8.13 28.89
N PHE A 150 -1.78 8.54 28.19
CA PHE A 150 -3.14 8.15 28.53
C PHE A 150 -3.80 7.41 27.35
N PRO A 151 -4.14 6.11 27.49
CA PRO A 151 -3.89 5.26 28.66
C PRO A 151 -2.40 4.96 28.88
N ALA A 152 -2.04 4.54 30.09
CA ALA A 152 -0.68 4.14 30.42
C ALA A 152 -0.19 3.00 29.52
N ALA A 153 1.11 2.98 29.23
CA ALA A 153 1.71 1.91 28.45
C ALA A 153 1.53 0.55 29.14
N ILE A 154 1.18 -0.46 28.35
CA ILE A 154 1.07 -1.84 28.84
C ILE A 154 2.46 -2.46 28.84
N ASP A 155 2.91 -2.96 29.99
CA ASP A 155 4.14 -3.74 30.10
C ASP A 155 3.90 -5.15 29.54
N LEU A 156 4.36 -5.37 28.30
CA LEU A 156 4.17 -6.63 27.58
C LEU A 156 4.92 -7.82 28.23
N ASP A 157 5.95 -7.56 29.02
CA ASP A 157 6.77 -8.61 29.64
C ASP A 157 6.16 -9.15 30.94
N GLN A 158 5.22 -8.41 31.53
CA GLN A 158 4.46 -8.82 32.72
C GLN A 158 3.11 -9.48 32.39
N LEU A 159 2.72 -9.55 31.12
CA LEU A 159 1.46 -10.17 30.72
C LEU A 159 1.53 -11.69 30.81
N ASP A 160 0.59 -12.28 31.54
CA ASP A 160 0.36 -13.72 31.52
C ASP A 160 -0.34 -14.17 30.22
N LEU A 161 -0.50 -15.49 30.06
CA LEU A 161 -1.10 -16.05 28.85
C LEU A 161 -2.57 -15.64 28.68
N GLU A 162 -3.33 -15.46 29.75
CA GLU A 162 -4.74 -15.06 29.68
C GLU A 162 -4.86 -13.59 29.26
N ALA A 163 -4.05 -12.70 29.83
CA ALA A 163 -3.97 -11.30 29.44
C ALA A 163 -3.49 -11.15 27.98
N ALA A 164 -2.53 -11.97 27.53
CA ALA A 164 -2.11 -12.01 26.13
C ALA A 164 -3.25 -12.42 25.18
N LYS A 165 -4.10 -13.38 25.59
CA LYS A 165 -5.30 -13.78 24.83
C LYS A 165 -6.33 -12.66 24.78
N MET A 166 -6.54 -11.93 25.89
CA MET A 166 -7.42 -10.76 25.92
C MET A 166 -6.91 -9.66 24.99
N LEU A 167 -5.62 -9.33 25.04
CA LEU A 167 -4.99 -8.34 24.17
C LEU A 167 -5.15 -8.70 22.67
N ARG A 168 -5.09 -9.99 22.32
CA ARG A 168 -5.36 -10.45 20.94
C ARG A 168 -6.74 -10.04 20.42
N THR A 169 -7.75 -9.96 21.27
CA THR A 169 -9.10 -9.56 20.85
C THR A 169 -9.15 -8.14 20.29
N TRP A 170 -8.21 -7.27 20.67
CA TRP A 170 -8.13 -5.89 20.18
C TRP A 170 -7.63 -5.82 18.72
N PHE A 171 -6.80 -6.77 18.30
CA PHE A 171 -6.23 -6.82 16.94
C PHE A 171 -7.05 -7.64 15.96
N VAL A 172 -7.79 -8.63 16.47
CA VAL A 172 -8.64 -9.50 15.66
C VAL A 172 -10.06 -8.96 15.71
N ALA A 173 -10.30 -7.81 15.06
CA ALA A 173 -11.66 -7.31 14.87
C ALA A 173 -12.48 -8.35 14.09
N HIS A 174 -13.32 -9.12 14.78
CA HIS A 174 -14.42 -9.84 14.17
C HIS A 174 -15.49 -8.82 13.83
N VAL A 175 -15.27 -8.06 12.76
CA VAL A 175 -16.40 -7.39 12.14
C VAL A 175 -17.05 -8.45 11.25
N GLU A 176 -18.11 -9.09 11.74
CA GLU A 176 -19.07 -9.77 10.88
C GLU A 176 -19.76 -8.71 10.01
N ILE A 177 -19.05 -8.22 8.99
CA ILE A 177 -19.67 -7.40 7.96
C ILE A 177 -20.52 -8.38 7.15
N LYS A 178 -21.82 -8.46 7.47
CA LYS A 178 -22.78 -9.12 6.59
C LYS A 178 -22.58 -8.51 5.19
N PRO A 179 -22.19 -9.29 4.18
CA PRO A 179 -21.95 -8.75 2.86
C PRO A 179 -23.24 -8.04 2.42
N HIS A 180 -23.11 -6.80 1.94
CA HIS A 180 -24.24 -6.14 1.31
C HIS A 180 -24.79 -7.07 0.23
N PRO A 181 -26.11 -7.32 0.18
CA PRO A 181 -26.68 -8.16 -0.85
C PRO A 181 -26.25 -7.61 -2.20
N THR A 182 -25.52 -8.43 -2.95
CA THR A 182 -25.07 -8.06 -4.29
C THR A 182 -26.32 -7.83 -5.13
N THR A 183 -26.68 -6.57 -5.33
CA THR A 183 -27.56 -6.22 -6.44
C THR A 183 -26.82 -6.65 -7.70
N LYS A 184 -27.36 -7.65 -8.40
CA LYS A 184 -26.88 -8.01 -9.74
C LYS A 184 -26.87 -6.72 -10.54
N ARG A 185 -25.70 -6.14 -10.77
CA ARG A 185 -25.53 -4.98 -11.63
C ARG A 185 -25.95 -5.46 -13.01
N GLN A 186 -27.18 -5.14 -13.41
CA GLN A 186 -27.65 -5.41 -14.77
C GLN A 186 -26.61 -4.82 -15.71
N SER A 187 -26.01 -5.65 -16.55
CA SER A 187 -25.10 -5.15 -17.57
C SER A 187 -25.92 -4.24 -18.47
N LYS A 188 -25.80 -2.92 -18.30
CA LYS A 188 -26.26 -1.99 -19.32
C LYS A 188 -25.44 -2.30 -20.56
N ARG A 189 -26.05 -3.02 -21.52
CA ARG A 189 -25.52 -3.15 -22.89
C ARG A 189 -25.22 -1.73 -23.35
N ARG A 190 -23.95 -1.43 -23.63
CA ARG A 190 -23.59 -0.19 -24.33
C ARG A 190 -24.36 -0.17 -25.66
N PRO A 191 -25.20 0.84 -25.95
CA PRO A 191 -25.80 0.94 -27.27
C PRO A 191 -24.67 1.13 -28.29
N LYS A 192 -24.77 0.44 -29.44
CA LYS A 192 -23.88 0.64 -30.58
C LYS A 192 -23.92 2.13 -30.94
N LYS A 193 -22.74 2.77 -31.03
CA LYS A 193 -22.63 4.11 -31.62
C LYS A 193 -23.15 4.02 -33.07
N GLN A 194 -24.32 4.57 -33.31
CA GLN A 194 -24.78 4.91 -34.64
C GLN A 194 -24.07 6.23 -34.98
N ALA A 195 -23.28 6.21 -36.05
CA ALA A 195 -22.72 7.41 -36.62
C ALA A 195 -23.89 8.18 -37.24
N ASP A 196 -24.26 9.31 -36.65
CA ASP A 196 -24.77 10.46 -37.37
C ASP A 196 -24.62 11.69 -36.48
N GLY A 197 -23.99 12.71 -37.06
CA GLY A 197 -23.54 13.89 -36.35
C GLY A 197 -24.70 14.75 -35.86
N PHE A 198 -24.55 15.29 -34.65
CA PHE A 198 -24.90 16.65 -34.28
C PHE A 198 -24.25 16.92 -32.91
N ILE A 199 -23.29 17.84 -32.87
CA ILE A 199 -22.72 18.36 -31.62
C ILE A 199 -23.73 19.38 -31.10
N GLN A 200 -24.39 19.10 -29.97
CA GLN A 200 -25.10 20.12 -29.23
C GLN A 200 -24.30 20.45 -27.97
N LEU A 201 -23.58 21.57 -28.03
CA LEU A 201 -22.97 22.22 -26.88
C LEU A 201 -24.08 22.97 -26.13
N SER A 202 -24.41 22.54 -24.91
CA SER A 202 -25.04 23.43 -23.92
C SER A 202 -24.14 23.52 -22.69
N LEU A 203 -23.53 24.69 -22.56
CA LEU A 203 -22.94 25.18 -21.33
C LEU A 203 -24.07 25.54 -20.35
N LEU A 204 -23.90 25.07 -19.12
CA LEU A 204 -24.34 25.64 -17.84
C LEU A 204 -25.83 25.96 -17.60
N SER A 205 -26.30 25.56 -16.42
CA SER A 205 -27.06 26.43 -15.51
C SER A 205 -26.63 26.12 -14.08
#